data_AF-A0A096PAX7-F1
#
_entry.id   AF-A0A096PAX7-F1
#
_cell.length_a   1.000
_cell.length_b   1.000
_cell.length_c   1.000
_cell.angle_alpha   90.00
_cell.angle_beta   90.00
_cell.angle_gamma   90.00
#
_symmetry.space_group_name_H-M   'P 1'
#
loop_
_entity.id
_entity.type
_entity.pdbx_description
1 polymer ?
#
loop_
_entity_poly.entity_id
_entity_poly.type
_entity_poly.pdbx_seq_one_letter_code
_entity_poly.pdbx_strand_id
1 'polypeptide(L)'
;MPRRQKAHLGRGDVCHVGKKHTSVADVGEKTATATTTTTATGDDDGRRETRARMGRHRDGRDVVATAATGTATTGAATGTGATGTATWATAWGRGAGRGINLVVVGTCATYVVWVLLGTVAWISHLGARVESSERWLPARGYPGNEPARSIWSFGGRNVPAAAAFVVPHSVLLPSRLRRWCGKYGRLAYNVMSAATLHAFLAIFAPLKTPVVMKIPFGAWFHDALSVGCLAYASYAFLSSRSTYGLLGISDALGIRDPRYANPSAGMDAITWMGVTTWRLGGAFAFVLFTGLSIIPRELTLGDCITRCVAAFYLRKRSRSFREWVEKIEGVHLLTWILRAALLSTACYGALRENGDIRAVAWIFLGAASLAGILRLAEADAERRRARTNVPRARRKSDSASSLCDAAPATCDDVAVPTDPPERAHARRPHCRSS
;
A
#
# COMPACT_ATOMS: atom_id res chain seq x y z
N MET A 1 -11.11 14.56 -76.28
CA MET A 1 -12.20 14.01 -77.15
C MET A 1 -11.70 12.74 -77.82
N PRO A 2 -12.57 11.82 -78.29
CA PRO A 2 -13.84 11.33 -77.75
C PRO A 2 -13.57 9.97 -77.00
N ARG A 3 -14.48 9.06 -76.63
CA ARG A 3 -15.92 8.82 -76.94
C ARG A 3 -16.58 8.12 -75.72
N ARG A 4 -17.89 8.30 -75.54
CA ARG A 4 -18.69 7.71 -74.43
C ARG A 4 -18.93 6.20 -74.60
N GLN A 5 -19.16 5.50 -73.48
CA GLN A 5 -20.25 4.53 -73.37
C GLN A 5 -20.96 4.65 -72.01
N LYS A 6 -22.30 4.48 -72.01
CA LYS A 6 -23.20 4.46 -70.84
C LYS A 6 -24.06 3.20 -70.95
N ALA A 7 -24.24 2.44 -69.86
CA ALA A 7 -25.30 1.46 -69.60
C ALA A 7 -24.97 0.74 -68.26
N HIS A 8 -25.90 0.25 -67.44
CA HIS A 8 -27.35 0.47 -67.38
C HIS A 8 -27.84 0.35 -65.92
N LEU A 9 -29.04 0.87 -65.63
CA LEU A 9 -29.71 0.74 -64.33
C LEU A 9 -30.07 -0.72 -63.98
N GLY A 10 -30.01 -1.05 -62.69
CA GLY A 10 -30.65 -2.23 -62.09
C GLY A 10 -31.38 -1.83 -60.81
N ARG A 11 -32.71 -1.66 -60.90
CA ARG A 11 -33.62 -1.38 -59.76
C ARG A 11 -33.91 -2.68 -59.01
N GLY A 12 -34.07 -2.62 -57.69
CA GLY A 12 -34.46 -3.75 -56.85
C GLY A 12 -35.13 -3.26 -55.57
N ASP A 13 -36.39 -2.86 -55.67
CA ASP A 13 -37.25 -2.46 -54.55
C ASP A 13 -37.93 -3.66 -53.88
N VAL A 14 -38.65 -3.40 -52.77
CA VAL A 14 -39.66 -4.24 -52.08
C VAL A 14 -39.08 -5.45 -51.31
N CYS A 15 -39.17 -5.55 -49.98
CA CYS A 15 -40.41 -5.78 -49.22
C CYS A 15 -40.33 -5.41 -47.73
N HIS A 16 -41.40 -4.79 -47.22
CA HIS A 16 -41.71 -4.72 -45.79
C HIS A 16 -41.97 -6.13 -45.20
N VAL A 17 -41.51 -6.36 -43.97
CA VAL A 17 -42.24 -7.19 -42.99
C VAL A 17 -42.22 -6.48 -41.63
N GLY A 18 -43.35 -5.92 -41.23
CA GLY A 18 -43.59 -5.48 -39.86
C GLY A 18 -44.34 -6.56 -39.07
N LYS A 19 -43.95 -6.77 -37.81
CA LYS A 19 -44.66 -7.52 -36.74
C LYS A 19 -43.86 -7.33 -35.45
N LYS A 20 -44.43 -7.20 -34.25
CA LYS A 20 -45.78 -6.80 -33.83
C LYS A 20 -45.65 -6.41 -32.33
N HIS A 21 -46.51 -5.55 -31.80
CA HIS A 21 -46.60 -5.34 -30.35
C HIS A 21 -46.99 -6.64 -29.61
N THR A 22 -46.39 -6.86 -28.45
CA THR A 22 -47.06 -7.54 -27.31
C THR A 22 -46.74 -6.78 -26.02
N SER A 23 -47.74 -6.04 -25.54
CA SER A 23 -47.83 -5.52 -24.19
C SER A 23 -49.00 -6.24 -23.51
N VAL A 24 -48.70 -6.97 -22.44
CA VAL A 24 -49.64 -7.58 -21.47
C VAL A 24 -48.79 -7.79 -20.21
N ALA A 25 -49.18 -7.55 -18.97
CA ALA A 25 -50.21 -6.77 -18.29
C ALA A 25 -49.96 -7.05 -16.78
N ASP A 26 -50.63 -6.34 -15.89
CA ASP A 26 -50.55 -6.56 -14.43
C ASP A 26 -50.85 -8.00 -13.99
N VAL A 27 -50.12 -8.45 -12.96
CA VAL A 27 -50.67 -9.31 -11.90
C VAL A 27 -50.19 -8.74 -10.57
N GLY A 28 -51.13 -8.44 -9.68
CA GLY A 28 -50.88 -7.69 -8.46
C GLY A 28 -50.28 -8.46 -7.29
N GLU A 29 -49.72 -7.68 -6.38
CA GLU A 29 -50.02 -7.72 -4.94
C GLU A 29 -50.24 -9.10 -4.28
N LYS A 30 -49.26 -9.49 -3.44
CA LYS A 30 -49.57 -10.10 -2.13
C LYS A 30 -48.47 -9.88 -1.10
N THR A 31 -48.86 -9.21 -0.03
CA THR A 31 -48.15 -9.06 1.24
C THR A 31 -47.93 -10.43 1.90
N ALA A 32 -46.72 -10.67 2.41
CA ALA A 32 -46.45 -11.76 3.36
C ALA A 32 -45.33 -11.38 4.32
N THR A 33 -45.70 -10.80 5.46
CA THR A 33 -44.82 -10.60 6.61
C THR A 33 -44.48 -11.95 7.24
N ALA A 34 -43.19 -12.27 7.38
CA ALA A 34 -42.75 -13.48 8.08
C ALA A 34 -41.61 -13.15 9.07
N THR A 35 -42.01 -12.70 10.27
CA THR A 35 -41.14 -12.67 11.44
C THR A 35 -40.90 -14.11 11.91
N THR A 36 -39.65 -14.56 11.98
CA THR A 36 -39.31 -15.80 12.68
C THR A 36 -38.25 -15.53 13.74
N THR A 37 -38.74 -15.28 14.95
CA THR A 37 -37.96 -15.34 16.17
C THR A 37 -37.78 -16.82 16.55
N THR A 38 -36.54 -17.28 16.72
CA THR A 38 -36.27 -18.55 17.41
C THR A 38 -35.25 -18.31 18.51
N THR A 39 -35.75 -18.18 19.73
CA THR A 39 -34.99 -18.18 20.98
C THR A 39 -34.90 -19.60 21.56
N ALA A 40 -33.93 -19.79 22.47
CA ALA A 40 -33.81 -20.91 23.41
C ALA A 40 -33.26 -22.24 22.83
N THR A 41 -32.47 -23.08 23.52
CA THR A 41 -31.79 -23.00 24.84
C THR A 41 -30.77 -24.17 24.97
N GLY A 42 -29.88 -24.12 25.96
CA GLY A 42 -28.99 -25.22 26.37
C GLY A 42 -27.54 -25.00 25.88
N ASP A 43 -26.57 -24.74 26.76
CA ASP A 43 -25.95 -25.64 27.78
C ASP A 43 -25.04 -26.70 27.13
N ASP A 44 -23.86 -27.04 27.65
CA ASP A 44 -22.93 -26.36 28.58
C ASP A 44 -21.54 -27.00 28.31
N ASP A 45 -20.57 -26.79 29.21
CA ASP A 45 -19.21 -27.34 29.31
C ASP A 45 -18.08 -26.51 28.69
N GLY A 46 -17.33 -25.87 29.59
CA GLY A 46 -16.10 -25.17 29.26
C GLY A 46 -14.86 -26.06 29.31
N ARG A 47 -13.80 -25.61 28.65
CA ARG A 47 -12.44 -25.93 29.13
C ARG A 47 -11.50 -24.75 28.96
N ARG A 48 -11.12 -24.15 30.09
CA ARG A 48 -9.91 -23.32 30.18
C ARG A 48 -8.69 -24.23 30.04
N GLU A 49 -7.77 -23.88 29.15
CA GLU A 49 -6.38 -24.35 29.28
C GLU A 49 -5.39 -23.18 29.25
N THR A 50 -5.17 -22.61 30.43
CA THR A 50 -4.19 -21.55 30.66
C THR A 50 -2.80 -22.16 30.79
N ARG A 51 -2.08 -22.37 29.67
CA ARG A 51 -0.72 -22.93 29.73
C ARG A 51 0.34 -21.85 30.00
N ALA A 52 0.53 -21.55 31.29
CA ALA A 52 1.70 -20.81 31.75
C ALA A 52 3.00 -21.59 31.47
N ARG A 53 4.08 -20.89 31.10
CA ARG A 53 5.44 -21.45 31.16
C ARG A 53 6.36 -20.47 31.87
N MET A 54 6.88 -20.89 33.03
CA MET A 54 7.84 -20.13 33.82
C MET A 54 9.19 -20.01 33.09
N GLY A 55 9.86 -18.87 33.29
CA GLY A 55 11.30 -18.71 33.11
C GLY A 55 11.82 -17.78 34.21
N ARG A 56 12.61 -18.31 35.16
CA ARG A 56 13.22 -17.53 36.24
C ARG A 56 14.55 -16.90 35.78
N HIS A 57 14.73 -15.61 36.03
CA HIS A 57 15.87 -15.00 36.77
C HIS A 57 15.65 -13.47 36.73
N ARG A 58 15.41 -12.77 37.84
CA ARG A 58 16.31 -12.47 38.98
C ARG A 58 17.40 -11.47 38.59
N ASP A 59 17.07 -10.20 38.83
CA ASP A 59 17.87 -9.12 39.43
C ASP A 59 16.92 -7.90 39.55
N GLY A 60 16.89 -7.10 40.61
CA GLY A 60 17.90 -6.92 41.64
C GLY A 60 18.18 -5.42 41.79
N ARG A 61 17.19 -4.66 42.27
CA ARG A 61 17.40 -3.26 42.68
C ARG A 61 16.28 -2.73 43.58
N ASP A 62 16.65 -2.44 44.80
CA ASP A 62 15.80 -1.80 45.80
C ASP A 62 15.54 -0.33 45.45
N VAL A 63 14.30 0.13 45.67
CA VAL A 63 14.01 1.55 45.87
C VAL A 63 13.09 1.65 47.08
N VAL A 64 13.59 2.32 48.11
CA VAL A 64 12.95 2.49 49.41
C VAL A 64 11.62 3.22 49.27
N ALA A 65 10.57 2.65 49.87
CA ALA A 65 9.28 3.33 50.02
C ALA A 65 9.32 4.25 51.26
N THR A 66 9.31 5.56 51.04
CA THR A 66 9.13 6.53 52.13
C THR A 66 7.64 6.82 52.30
N ALA A 67 7.03 6.21 53.31
CA ALA A 67 5.67 6.55 53.72
C ALA A 67 5.67 7.91 54.41
N ALA A 68 4.87 8.85 53.91
CA ALA A 68 4.65 10.15 54.54
C ALA A 68 3.24 10.18 55.16
N THR A 69 3.19 10.01 56.48
CA THR A 69 1.97 10.12 57.29
C THR A 69 1.54 11.59 57.35
N GLY A 70 0.43 11.94 56.69
CA GLY A 70 -0.14 13.30 56.68
C GLY A 70 -1.41 13.37 57.52
N THR A 71 -1.34 14.02 58.68
CA THR A 71 -2.42 14.11 59.66
C THR A 71 -3.58 14.98 59.16
N ALA A 72 -4.82 14.63 59.55
CA ALA A 72 -6.00 15.39 59.21
C ALA A 72 -6.09 16.71 60.01
N THR A 73 -6.49 17.79 59.34
CA THR A 73 -6.97 19.03 59.97
C THR A 73 -8.27 19.47 59.31
N THR A 74 -9.38 19.28 60.03
CA THR A 74 -10.71 19.71 59.62
C THR A 74 -10.88 21.21 59.85
N GLY A 75 -10.65 22.01 58.81
CA GLY A 75 -11.00 23.43 58.80
C GLY A 75 -12.38 23.65 58.18
N ALA A 76 -13.40 23.92 59.00
CA ALA A 76 -14.71 24.32 58.50
C ALA A 76 -14.66 25.80 58.07
N ALA A 77 -14.89 26.06 56.78
CA ALA A 77 -15.03 27.42 56.24
C ALA A 77 -16.42 27.59 55.63
N THR A 78 -17.31 28.25 56.37
CA THR A 78 -18.60 28.74 55.89
C THR A 78 -18.38 29.86 54.87
N GLY A 79 -18.59 29.56 53.59
CA GLY A 79 -18.50 30.52 52.48
C GLY A 79 -19.78 30.50 51.64
N THR A 80 -20.66 31.46 51.87
CA THR A 80 -21.92 31.64 51.15
C THR A 80 -21.72 32.28 49.77
N GLY A 81 -22.44 31.77 48.77
CA GLY A 81 -22.97 32.60 47.67
C GLY A 81 -22.22 32.63 46.34
N ALA A 82 -23.00 32.45 45.27
CA ALA A 82 -22.76 32.90 43.90
C ALA A 82 -21.51 32.39 43.12
N THR A 83 -21.72 31.39 42.25
CA THR A 83 -21.60 31.50 40.76
C THR A 83 -21.71 30.13 40.06
N GLY A 84 -22.87 29.47 40.19
CA GLY A 84 -23.15 28.18 39.51
C GLY A 84 -23.31 28.24 37.99
N THR A 85 -23.05 29.38 37.35
CA THR A 85 -23.40 29.68 35.95
C THR A 85 -22.23 29.62 34.95
N ALA A 86 -20.99 29.42 35.39
CA ALA A 86 -19.82 29.38 34.50
C ALA A 86 -19.44 27.96 33.99
N THR A 87 -19.92 26.90 34.64
CA THR A 87 -19.53 25.51 34.36
C THR A 87 -20.21 24.90 33.13
N TRP A 88 -21.47 25.26 32.86
CA TRP A 88 -22.22 24.70 31.71
C TRP A 88 -21.76 25.28 30.37
N ALA A 89 -21.50 26.60 30.29
CA ALA A 89 -20.98 27.24 29.08
C ALA A 89 -19.60 26.69 28.66
N THR A 90 -18.71 26.44 29.63
CA THR A 90 -17.39 25.82 29.34
C THR A 90 -17.50 24.32 29.04
N ALA A 91 -18.55 23.63 29.47
CA ALA A 91 -18.82 22.24 29.08
C ALA A 91 -19.35 22.17 27.63
N TRP A 92 -20.30 23.04 27.27
CA TRP A 92 -20.82 23.15 25.91
C TRP A 92 -19.74 23.55 24.90
N GLY A 93 -18.90 24.55 25.22
CA GLY A 93 -17.77 24.92 24.37
C GLY A 93 -16.77 23.78 24.14
N ARG A 94 -16.49 22.96 25.17
CA ARG A 94 -15.64 21.76 25.05
C ARG A 94 -16.32 20.63 24.26
N GLY A 95 -17.64 20.49 24.36
CA GLY A 95 -18.44 19.56 23.55
C GLY A 95 -18.44 19.93 22.07
N ALA A 96 -18.79 21.18 21.75
CA ALA A 96 -18.78 21.73 20.40
C ALA A 96 -17.39 21.64 19.74
N GLY A 97 -16.33 22.02 20.46
CA GLY A 97 -14.95 21.89 19.97
C GLY A 97 -14.53 20.45 19.68
N ARG A 98 -15.01 19.46 20.45
CA ARG A 98 -14.81 18.04 20.15
C ARG A 98 -15.60 17.59 18.92
N GLY A 99 -16.85 18.03 18.78
CA GLY A 99 -17.70 17.73 17.62
C GLY A 99 -17.09 18.26 16.31
N ILE A 100 -16.69 19.54 16.28
CA ILE A 100 -16.02 20.16 15.13
C ILE A 100 -14.73 19.41 14.78
N ASN A 101 -13.92 19.08 15.79
CA ASN A 101 -12.69 18.31 15.55
C ASN A 101 -12.97 16.90 14.97
N LEU A 102 -14.02 16.22 15.44
CA LEU A 102 -14.44 14.92 14.89
C LEU A 102 -14.83 15.06 13.40
N VAL A 103 -15.63 16.07 13.06
CA VAL A 103 -16.07 16.34 11.67
C VAL A 103 -14.88 16.66 10.78
N VAL A 104 -13.99 17.57 11.19
CA VAL A 104 -12.79 17.93 10.40
C VAL A 104 -11.88 16.72 10.18
N VAL A 105 -11.57 15.97 11.24
CA VAL A 105 -10.72 14.77 11.14
C VAL A 105 -11.38 13.69 10.27
N GLY A 106 -12.70 13.50 10.41
CA GLY A 106 -13.49 12.59 9.60
C GLY A 106 -13.44 12.94 8.12
N THR A 107 -13.77 14.18 7.75
CA THR A 107 -13.74 14.66 6.36
C THR A 107 -12.34 14.55 5.75
N CYS A 108 -11.30 14.95 6.49
CA CYS A 108 -9.91 14.78 6.05
C CYS A 108 -9.55 13.30 5.80
N ALA A 109 -9.93 12.40 6.71
CA ALA A 109 -9.65 10.98 6.55
C ALA A 109 -10.44 10.35 5.39
N THR A 110 -11.73 10.67 5.25
CA THR A 110 -12.58 10.22 4.15
C THR A 110 -12.02 10.67 2.80
N TYR A 111 -11.55 11.92 2.68
CA TYR A 111 -10.89 12.39 1.46
C TYR A 111 -9.63 11.59 1.13
N VAL A 112 -8.77 11.31 2.12
CA VAL A 112 -7.56 10.50 1.92
C VAL A 112 -7.89 9.08 1.47
N VAL A 113 -8.90 8.45 2.09
CA VAL A 113 -9.38 7.12 1.71
C VAL A 113 -9.94 7.13 0.28
N TRP A 114 -10.76 8.12 -0.05
CA TRP A 114 -11.35 8.28 -1.38
C TRP A 114 -10.28 8.41 -2.47
N VAL A 115 -9.25 9.23 -2.25
CA VAL A 115 -8.10 9.32 -3.18
C VAL A 115 -7.33 7.99 -3.26
N LEU A 116 -7.10 7.31 -2.14
CA LEU A 116 -6.37 6.02 -2.12
C LEU A 116 -7.10 4.94 -2.94
N LEU A 117 -8.39 4.73 -2.68
CA LEU A 117 -9.22 3.76 -3.38
C LEU A 117 -9.36 4.12 -4.86
N GLY A 118 -9.58 5.41 -5.13
CA GLY A 118 -9.66 5.94 -6.47
C GLY A 118 -8.35 5.87 -7.25
N THR A 119 -7.19 5.86 -6.60
CA THR A 119 -5.89 5.59 -7.25
C THR A 119 -5.84 4.15 -7.77
N VAL A 120 -6.36 3.18 -6.99
CA VAL A 120 -6.45 1.78 -7.44
C VAL A 120 -7.43 1.64 -8.60
N ALA A 121 -8.59 2.30 -8.52
CA ALA A 121 -9.57 2.37 -9.60
C ALA A 121 -8.99 3.02 -10.87
N TRP A 122 -8.25 4.13 -10.71
CA TRP A 122 -7.58 4.85 -11.79
C TRP A 122 -6.53 3.98 -12.48
N ILE A 123 -5.67 3.28 -11.72
CA ILE A 123 -4.68 2.36 -12.29
C ILE A 123 -5.37 1.23 -13.04
N SER A 124 -6.47 0.69 -12.52
CA SER A 124 -7.20 -0.37 -13.20
C SER A 124 -8.03 0.12 -14.39
N HIS A 125 -8.25 1.43 -14.58
CA HIS A 125 -9.16 2.05 -15.55
C HIS A 125 -10.66 1.76 -15.26
N LEU A 126 -11.04 1.66 -13.98
CA LEU A 126 -12.39 1.26 -13.58
C LEU A 126 -13.47 2.24 -14.07
N GLY A 127 -13.23 3.54 -13.99
CA GLY A 127 -14.22 4.55 -14.40
C GLY A 127 -14.59 4.47 -15.89
N ALA A 128 -13.63 4.10 -16.75
CA ALA A 128 -13.86 3.90 -18.18
C ALA A 128 -14.60 2.57 -18.51
N ARG A 129 -14.69 1.63 -17.57
CA ARG A 129 -15.45 0.37 -17.74
C ARG A 129 -16.84 0.44 -17.11
N VAL A 130 -16.93 1.12 -15.96
CA VAL A 130 -18.16 1.27 -15.17
C VAL A 130 -18.48 2.75 -15.09
N GLU A 131 -19.11 3.29 -16.14
CA GLU A 131 -19.37 4.73 -16.31
C GLU A 131 -20.12 5.36 -15.13
N SER A 132 -21.02 4.59 -14.48
CA SER A 132 -21.72 5.03 -13.27
C SER A 132 -20.78 5.33 -12.09
N SER A 133 -19.60 4.72 -12.04
CA SER A 133 -18.56 4.97 -11.03
C SER A 133 -17.71 6.20 -11.34
N GLU A 134 -17.66 6.65 -12.60
CA GLU A 134 -16.79 7.74 -13.06
C GLU A 134 -16.98 9.02 -12.24
N ARG A 135 -18.24 9.39 -11.99
CA ARG A 135 -18.64 10.59 -11.24
C ARG A 135 -18.27 10.55 -9.76
N TRP A 136 -18.01 9.36 -9.23
CA TRP A 136 -17.72 9.12 -7.82
C TRP A 136 -16.24 8.83 -7.55
N LEU A 137 -15.40 8.76 -8.59
CA LEU A 137 -13.98 8.45 -8.48
C LEU A 137 -13.11 9.70 -8.71
N PRO A 138 -12.02 9.89 -7.95
CA PRO A 138 -11.06 10.97 -8.18
C PRO A 138 -10.44 10.82 -9.57
N ALA A 139 -10.21 11.95 -10.23
CA ALA A 139 -9.72 11.99 -11.62
C ALA A 139 -10.49 11.01 -12.54
N ARG A 140 -11.83 10.93 -12.40
CA ARG A 140 -12.75 10.07 -13.17
C ARG A 140 -12.50 8.57 -13.00
N GLY A 141 -11.51 8.13 -12.22
CA GLY A 141 -11.14 6.72 -12.10
C GLY A 141 -10.48 6.11 -13.33
N TYR A 142 -9.88 6.91 -14.23
CA TYR A 142 -9.02 6.45 -15.34
C TYR A 142 -8.20 7.61 -15.96
N PRO A 143 -7.10 7.35 -16.71
CA PRO A 143 -6.32 8.40 -17.41
C PRO A 143 -7.06 8.96 -18.65
N GLY A 144 -8.06 9.82 -18.42
CA GLY A 144 -8.94 10.35 -19.47
C GLY A 144 -8.47 11.59 -20.25
N ASN A 145 -7.26 12.11 -20.00
CA ASN A 145 -6.74 13.33 -20.63
C ASN A 145 -6.20 13.09 -22.06
N GLU A 146 -5.97 14.18 -22.81
CA GLU A 146 -5.39 14.12 -24.16
C GLU A 146 -4.07 13.34 -24.16
N PRO A 147 -3.96 12.23 -24.91
CA PRO A 147 -2.75 11.42 -24.93
C PRO A 147 -1.53 12.17 -25.48
N ALA A 148 -0.41 12.06 -24.79
CA ALA A 148 0.89 12.51 -25.25
C ALA A 148 1.31 11.74 -26.52
N ARG A 149 1.68 12.48 -27.58
CA ARG A 149 1.98 11.94 -28.92
C ARG A 149 3.40 11.36 -29.05
N SER A 150 4.30 11.73 -28.14
CA SER A 150 5.70 11.29 -28.12
C SER A 150 6.20 11.13 -26.68
N ILE A 151 7.26 10.32 -26.49
CA ILE A 151 7.88 10.13 -25.17
C ILE A 151 8.37 11.44 -24.54
N TRP A 152 8.83 12.39 -25.37
CA TRP A 152 9.24 13.72 -24.93
C TRP A 152 8.06 14.57 -24.45
N SER A 153 6.93 14.55 -25.18
CA SER A 153 5.70 15.24 -24.73
C SER A 153 5.11 14.61 -23.46
N PHE A 154 5.23 13.29 -23.31
CA PHE A 154 4.82 12.57 -22.10
C PHE A 154 5.71 12.94 -20.91
N GLY A 155 7.03 13.00 -21.10
CA GLY A 155 7.96 13.47 -20.10
C GLY A 155 7.68 14.92 -19.69
N GLY A 156 7.56 15.82 -20.67
CA GLY A 156 7.30 17.24 -20.45
C GLY A 156 5.99 17.54 -19.72
N ARG A 157 4.91 16.77 -19.99
CA ARG A 157 3.64 16.90 -19.26
C ARG A 157 3.69 16.26 -17.87
N ASN A 158 4.18 15.02 -17.76
CA ASN A 158 4.03 14.23 -16.53
C ASN A 158 5.18 14.36 -15.52
N VAL A 159 6.42 14.68 -15.93
CA VAL A 159 7.55 14.83 -14.98
C VAL A 159 7.37 16.03 -14.04
N PRO A 160 6.95 17.23 -14.49
CA PRO A 160 6.66 18.35 -13.59
C PRO A 160 5.51 18.02 -12.61
N ALA A 161 4.45 17.38 -13.10
CA ALA A 161 3.33 16.92 -12.28
C ALA A 161 3.78 15.89 -11.22
N ALA A 162 4.61 14.92 -11.61
CA ALA A 162 5.17 13.93 -10.70
C ALA A 162 6.14 14.58 -9.68
N ALA A 163 6.89 15.61 -10.07
CA ALA A 163 7.75 16.35 -9.15
C ALA A 163 6.92 17.13 -8.12
N ALA A 164 5.84 17.79 -8.54
CA ALA A 164 4.88 18.47 -7.65
C ALA A 164 4.22 17.52 -6.64
N PHE A 165 4.10 16.23 -6.97
CA PHE A 165 3.71 15.17 -6.02
C PHE A 165 4.89 14.71 -5.13
N VAL A 166 6.01 14.28 -5.71
CA VAL A 166 7.12 13.62 -4.98
C VAL A 166 7.93 14.57 -4.08
N VAL A 167 8.07 15.85 -4.44
CA VAL A 167 8.86 16.82 -3.67
C VAL A 167 8.21 17.11 -2.31
N PRO A 168 6.91 17.50 -2.20
CA PRO A 168 6.24 17.65 -0.91
C PRO A 168 6.32 16.41 -0.03
N HIS A 169 6.15 15.21 -0.58
CA HIS A 169 6.29 13.95 0.18
C HIS A 169 7.70 13.73 0.74
N SER A 170 8.72 14.18 0.02
CA SER A 170 10.12 14.02 0.43
C SER A 170 10.56 15.09 1.43
N VAL A 171 10.01 16.32 1.33
CA VAL A 171 10.37 17.47 2.17
C VAL A 171 9.52 17.54 3.44
N LEU A 172 8.22 17.26 3.37
CA LEU A 172 7.24 17.45 4.44
C LEU A 172 6.92 16.13 5.17
N LEU A 173 7.93 15.35 5.54
CA LEU A 173 7.75 14.10 6.28
C LEU A 173 6.87 14.27 7.54
N PRO A 174 6.11 13.26 7.97
CA PRO A 174 5.23 13.36 9.15
C PRO A 174 5.93 13.86 10.42
N SER A 175 7.21 13.54 10.62
CA SER A 175 8.02 14.03 11.75
C SER A 175 8.36 15.53 11.68
N ARG A 176 8.40 16.11 10.48
CA ARG A 176 8.54 17.56 10.26
C ARG A 176 7.19 18.25 10.46
N LEU A 177 6.13 17.76 9.82
CA LEU A 177 4.77 18.31 9.99
C LEU A 177 4.25 18.19 11.44
N ARG A 178 4.67 17.20 12.23
CA ARG A 178 4.35 17.12 13.67
C ARG A 178 4.89 18.31 14.48
N ARG A 179 5.96 18.98 14.03
CA ARG A 179 6.48 20.19 14.69
C ARG A 179 5.63 21.44 14.43
N TRP A 180 4.90 21.49 13.31
CA TRP A 180 4.08 22.65 12.93
C TRP A 180 2.60 22.44 13.22
N CYS A 181 2.08 21.23 12.97
CA CYS A 181 0.66 20.88 13.14
C CYS A 181 0.39 20.07 14.42
N GLY A 182 1.39 19.88 15.29
CA GLY A 182 1.28 19.11 16.54
C GLY A 182 0.70 17.72 16.33
N LYS A 183 -0.36 17.39 17.07
CA LYS A 183 -1.08 16.11 16.97
C LYS A 183 -1.71 15.82 15.60
N TYR A 184 -1.92 16.85 14.76
CA TYR A 184 -2.47 16.68 13.41
C TYR A 184 -1.39 16.40 12.34
N GLY A 185 -0.10 16.43 12.68
CA GLY A 185 0.99 16.36 11.70
C GLY A 185 0.93 15.17 10.73
N ARG A 186 0.42 14.02 11.16
CA ARG A 186 0.23 12.87 10.26
C ARG A 186 -1.02 12.98 9.39
N LEU A 187 -2.13 13.47 9.94
CA LEU A 187 -3.34 13.72 9.16
C LEU A 187 -3.08 14.77 8.08
N ALA A 188 -2.40 15.87 8.44
CA ALA A 188 -1.97 16.91 7.51
C ALA A 188 -1.05 16.37 6.41
N TYR A 189 -0.09 15.50 6.76
CA TYR A 189 0.74 14.79 5.76
C TYR A 189 -0.13 14.00 4.78
N ASN A 190 -1.06 13.20 5.30
CA ASN A 190 -1.91 12.35 4.47
C ASN A 190 -2.87 13.17 3.58
N VAL A 191 -3.42 14.29 4.07
CA VAL A 191 -4.26 15.20 3.27
C VAL A 191 -3.46 15.87 2.16
N MET A 192 -2.27 16.40 2.46
CA MET A 192 -1.35 16.94 1.45
C MET A 192 -0.95 15.87 0.42
N SER A 193 -0.70 14.65 0.89
CA SER A 193 -0.37 13.49 0.08
C SER A 193 -1.50 13.14 -0.90
N ALA A 194 -2.73 13.05 -0.40
CA ALA A 194 -3.92 12.79 -1.20
C ALA A 194 -4.22 13.95 -2.18
N ALA A 195 -4.11 15.21 -1.75
CA ALA A 195 -4.38 16.35 -2.61
C ALA A 195 -3.39 16.44 -3.79
N THR A 196 -2.10 16.27 -3.53
CA THR A 196 -1.06 16.28 -4.57
C THR A 196 -1.14 15.05 -5.48
N LEU A 197 -1.52 13.88 -4.96
CA LEU A 197 -1.79 12.69 -5.77
C LEU A 197 -3.01 12.88 -6.66
N HIS A 198 -4.12 13.39 -6.12
CA HIS A 198 -5.34 13.62 -6.89
C HIS A 198 -5.11 14.64 -8.00
N ALA A 199 -4.39 15.74 -7.73
CA ALA A 199 -3.98 16.70 -8.74
C ALA A 199 -3.13 16.04 -9.84
N PHE A 200 -2.15 15.21 -9.47
CA PHE A 200 -1.33 14.45 -10.43
C PHE A 200 -2.18 13.53 -11.31
N LEU A 201 -3.09 12.73 -10.73
CA LEU A 201 -3.98 11.83 -11.49
C LEU A 201 -4.93 12.60 -12.41
N ALA A 202 -5.41 13.78 -11.98
CA ALA A 202 -6.32 14.62 -12.75
C ALA A 202 -5.65 15.28 -13.97
N ILE A 203 -4.35 15.57 -13.93
CA ILE A 203 -3.60 16.20 -15.04
C ILE A 203 -2.71 15.22 -15.82
N PHE A 204 -2.62 13.95 -15.40
CA PHE A 204 -1.77 12.95 -16.04
C PHE A 204 -2.18 12.74 -17.50
N ALA A 205 -1.22 12.89 -18.41
CA ALA A 205 -1.41 12.65 -19.84
C ALA A 205 -0.92 11.24 -20.20
N PRO A 206 -1.81 10.30 -20.61
CA PRO A 206 -1.39 8.95 -21.00
C PRO A 206 -0.50 8.98 -22.25
N LEU A 207 0.39 8.02 -22.42
CA LEU A 207 1.21 7.90 -23.64
C LEU A 207 0.40 7.18 -24.73
N LYS A 208 0.18 7.83 -25.88
CA LYS A 208 -0.50 7.19 -27.02
C LYS A 208 0.33 6.01 -27.51
N THR A 209 -0.12 4.80 -27.23
CA THR A 209 0.60 3.55 -27.51
C THR A 209 -0.35 2.45 -27.98
N PRO A 210 0.16 1.42 -28.70
CA PRO A 210 -0.64 0.26 -29.03
C PRO A 210 -1.10 -0.49 -27.78
N VAL A 211 -2.25 -1.16 -27.89
CA VAL A 211 -2.70 -2.16 -26.92
C VAL A 211 -1.73 -3.36 -27.01
N VAL A 212 -1.12 -3.69 -25.88
CA VAL A 212 -0.16 -4.79 -25.73
C VAL A 212 -0.86 -6.09 -25.34
N MET A 213 -1.94 -5.99 -24.58
CA MET A 213 -2.66 -7.15 -24.05
C MET A 213 -4.15 -6.81 -23.88
N LYS A 214 -5.04 -7.70 -24.32
CA LYS A 214 -6.44 -7.70 -23.88
C LYS A 214 -6.65 -8.85 -22.91
N ILE A 215 -7.35 -8.61 -21.80
CA ILE A 215 -7.67 -9.66 -20.83
C ILE A 215 -8.65 -10.65 -21.48
N PRO A 216 -8.40 -11.98 -21.43
CA PRO A 216 -9.25 -12.99 -22.06
C PRO A 216 -10.57 -13.28 -21.33
N PHE A 217 -11.02 -12.38 -20.44
CA PHE A 217 -12.24 -12.55 -19.64
C PHE A 217 -13.39 -11.72 -20.21
N GLY A 218 -14.63 -12.19 -19.98
CA GLY A 218 -15.83 -11.39 -20.23
C GLY A 218 -15.82 -10.08 -19.44
N ALA A 219 -16.29 -9.00 -20.06
CA ALA A 219 -16.27 -7.64 -19.49
C ALA A 219 -16.90 -7.60 -18.09
N TRP A 220 -18.16 -8.07 -18.00
CA TRP A 220 -18.94 -8.10 -16.77
C TRP A 220 -18.24 -8.83 -15.62
N PHE A 221 -17.54 -9.93 -15.91
CA PHE A 221 -16.82 -10.71 -14.90
C PHE A 221 -15.60 -9.94 -14.40
N HIS A 222 -14.84 -9.35 -15.32
CA HIS A 222 -13.69 -8.53 -14.96
C HIS A 222 -14.10 -7.29 -14.16
N ASP A 223 -15.25 -6.68 -14.48
CA ASP A 223 -15.76 -5.50 -13.80
C ASP A 223 -16.32 -5.85 -12.41
N ALA A 224 -17.08 -6.94 -12.29
CA ALA A 224 -17.51 -7.48 -11.00
C ALA A 224 -16.32 -7.87 -10.11
N LEU A 225 -15.27 -8.49 -10.67
CA LEU A 225 -14.03 -8.78 -9.96
C LEU A 225 -13.29 -7.50 -9.53
N SER A 226 -13.21 -6.50 -10.41
CA SER A 226 -12.59 -5.20 -10.13
C SER A 226 -13.27 -4.48 -8.97
N VAL A 227 -14.60 -4.33 -9.04
CA VAL A 227 -15.42 -3.67 -8.01
C VAL A 227 -15.40 -4.49 -6.72
N GLY A 228 -15.62 -5.80 -6.80
CA GLY A 228 -15.65 -6.71 -5.65
C GLY A 228 -14.34 -6.73 -4.87
N CYS A 229 -13.20 -6.86 -5.56
CA CYS A 229 -11.89 -6.81 -4.91
C CYS A 229 -11.56 -5.42 -4.33
N LEU A 230 -11.95 -4.33 -4.99
CA LEU A 230 -11.75 -2.99 -4.46
C LEU A 230 -12.62 -2.74 -3.22
N ALA A 231 -13.90 -3.14 -3.24
CA ALA A 231 -14.80 -3.05 -2.10
C ALA A 231 -14.31 -3.92 -0.92
N TYR A 232 -13.86 -5.14 -1.19
CA TYR A 232 -13.28 -6.04 -0.19
C TYR A 232 -12.00 -5.44 0.44
N ALA A 233 -11.09 -4.92 -0.38
CA ALA A 233 -9.87 -4.26 0.12
C ALA A 233 -10.19 -2.99 0.92
N SER A 234 -11.20 -2.23 0.51
CA SER A 234 -11.73 -1.07 1.25
C SER A 234 -12.24 -1.47 2.63
N TYR A 235 -13.07 -2.52 2.69
CA TYR A 235 -13.60 -3.06 3.94
C TYR A 235 -12.49 -3.58 4.85
N ALA A 236 -11.55 -4.37 4.32
CA ALA A 236 -10.41 -4.88 5.08
C ALA A 236 -9.51 -3.77 5.63
N PHE A 237 -9.29 -2.70 4.84
CA PHE A 237 -8.52 -1.53 5.25
C PHE A 237 -9.26 -0.75 6.35
N LEU A 238 -10.53 -0.41 6.17
CA LEU A 238 -11.29 0.43 7.10
C LEU A 238 -11.67 -0.29 8.40
N SER A 239 -11.92 -1.60 8.37
CA SER A 239 -12.17 -2.40 9.58
C SER A 239 -10.93 -2.58 10.46
N SER A 240 -9.72 -2.34 9.92
CA SER A 240 -8.49 -2.49 10.69
C SER A 240 -8.22 -1.27 11.59
N ARG A 241 -8.23 -1.46 12.91
CA ARG A 241 -8.02 -0.38 13.91
C ARG A 241 -6.71 0.39 13.71
N SER A 242 -5.64 -0.25 13.23
CA SER A 242 -4.36 0.42 12.98
C SER A 242 -4.38 1.36 11.76
N THR A 243 -5.40 1.26 10.90
CA THR A 243 -5.65 2.21 9.80
C THR A 243 -5.95 3.61 10.32
N TYR A 244 -6.64 3.74 11.45
CA TYR A 244 -6.89 5.03 12.11
C TYR A 244 -5.57 5.69 12.54
N GLY A 245 -4.62 4.89 13.03
CA GLY A 245 -3.26 5.33 13.32
C GLY A 245 -2.50 5.72 12.05
N LEU A 246 -2.60 4.90 10.99
CA LEU A 246 -2.00 5.15 9.67
C LEU A 246 -2.47 6.47 9.04
N LEU A 247 -3.76 6.75 9.11
CA LEU A 247 -4.39 7.97 8.63
C LEU A 247 -4.11 9.20 9.53
N GLY A 248 -3.64 8.99 10.76
CA GLY A 248 -3.39 10.06 11.74
C GLY A 248 -4.64 10.48 12.53
N ILE A 249 -5.75 9.75 12.38
CA ILE A 249 -7.00 9.97 13.12
C ILE A 249 -6.78 9.79 14.63
N SER A 250 -6.06 8.72 15.01
CA SER A 250 -5.80 8.40 16.42
C SER A 250 -5.05 9.51 17.14
N ASP A 251 -3.99 10.04 16.51
CA ASP A 251 -3.22 11.17 17.04
C ASP A 251 -4.09 12.44 17.14
N ALA A 252 -4.84 12.76 16.07
CA ALA A 252 -5.70 13.95 15.98
C ALA A 252 -6.85 13.95 17.00
N LEU A 253 -7.44 12.78 17.29
CA LEU A 253 -8.50 12.59 18.29
C LEU A 253 -7.95 12.31 19.71
N GLY A 254 -6.66 12.03 19.86
CA GLY A 254 -6.03 11.71 21.15
C GLY A 254 -6.28 10.29 21.65
N ILE A 255 -6.59 9.35 20.76
CA ILE A 255 -6.80 7.93 21.07
C ILE A 255 -5.45 7.29 21.38
N ARG A 256 -5.25 6.86 22.65
CA ARG A 256 -4.00 6.27 23.15
C ARG A 256 -3.95 4.74 23.16
N ASP A 257 -5.02 4.07 22.76
CA ASP A 257 -5.09 2.60 22.69
C ASP A 257 -4.10 2.06 21.62
N PRO A 258 -3.15 1.16 21.98
CA PRO A 258 -2.17 0.61 21.06
C PRO A 258 -2.76 -0.04 19.80
N ARG A 259 -3.99 -0.55 19.84
CA ARG A 259 -4.68 -1.15 18.69
C ARG A 259 -4.94 -0.13 17.57
N TYR A 260 -5.03 1.15 17.91
CA TYR A 260 -5.22 2.27 17.00
C TYR A 260 -3.90 3.01 16.68
N ALA A 261 -2.76 2.51 17.13
CA ALA A 261 -1.46 3.08 16.81
C ALA A 261 -1.06 2.82 15.34
N ASN A 262 -0.03 3.52 14.88
CA ASN A 262 0.57 3.29 13.57
C ASN A 262 1.09 1.84 13.44
N PRO A 263 0.70 1.05 12.42
CA PRO A 263 1.09 -0.35 12.31
C PRO A 263 2.60 -0.59 12.16
N SER A 264 3.36 0.32 11.53
CA SER A 264 4.82 0.37 11.61
C SER A 264 5.40 1.69 11.09
N ALA A 265 6.63 2.02 11.48
CA ALA A 265 7.35 3.18 10.98
C ALA A 265 7.66 3.02 9.47
N GLY A 266 7.28 4.00 8.66
CA GLY A 266 7.47 3.96 7.21
C GLY A 266 6.40 3.22 6.41
N MET A 267 5.37 2.65 7.06
CA MET A 267 4.24 2.02 6.38
C MET A 267 3.47 3.06 5.55
N ASP A 268 3.34 2.77 4.25
CA ASP A 268 2.50 3.52 3.32
C ASP A 268 1.09 2.90 3.21
N ALA A 269 0.12 3.70 2.78
CA ALA A 269 -1.30 3.33 2.79
C ALA A 269 -1.64 2.20 1.81
N ILE A 270 -0.99 2.16 0.64
CA ILE A 270 -1.26 1.12 -0.37
C ILE A 270 -0.66 -0.23 0.03
N THR A 271 0.52 -0.25 0.64
CA THR A 271 1.10 -1.46 1.27
C THR A 271 0.21 -1.94 2.41
N TRP A 272 -0.27 -1.06 3.29
CA TRP A 272 -1.16 -1.45 4.38
C TRP A 272 -2.48 -2.05 3.88
N MET A 273 -3.08 -1.49 2.82
CA MET A 273 -4.28 -2.05 2.18
C MET A 273 -4.04 -3.47 1.63
N GLY A 274 -2.86 -3.72 1.06
CA GLY A 274 -2.44 -5.09 0.71
C GLY A 274 -2.32 -6.00 1.93
N VAL A 275 -1.70 -5.53 3.02
CA VAL A 275 -1.55 -6.26 4.29
C VAL A 275 -2.91 -6.60 4.91
N THR A 276 -3.86 -5.66 4.95
CA THR A 276 -5.19 -5.91 5.52
C THR A 276 -6.01 -6.87 4.68
N THR A 277 -5.97 -6.74 3.35
CA THR A 277 -6.61 -7.68 2.41
C THR A 277 -6.09 -9.10 2.61
N TRP A 278 -4.76 -9.27 2.72
CA TRP A 278 -4.13 -10.56 2.99
C TRP A 278 -4.50 -11.11 4.39
N ARG A 279 -4.56 -10.27 5.42
CA ARG A 279 -4.95 -10.68 6.77
C ARG A 279 -6.40 -11.14 6.89
N LEU A 280 -7.32 -10.57 6.09
CA LEU A 280 -8.74 -10.90 6.14
C LEU A 280 -9.10 -12.11 5.25
N GLY A 281 -8.48 -12.22 4.07
CA GLY A 281 -8.85 -13.21 3.04
C GLY A 281 -7.72 -14.13 2.58
N GLY A 282 -6.61 -14.15 3.31
CA GLY A 282 -5.46 -14.99 3.02
C GLY A 282 -4.78 -14.69 1.69
N ALA A 283 -3.99 -15.67 1.23
CA ALA A 283 -3.24 -15.59 -0.02
C ALA A 283 -4.13 -15.30 -1.24
N PHE A 284 -5.28 -15.97 -1.32
CA PHE A 284 -6.20 -15.86 -2.46
C PHE A 284 -6.75 -14.44 -2.64
N ALA A 285 -7.27 -13.81 -1.58
CA ALA A 285 -7.79 -12.45 -1.68
C ALA A 285 -6.71 -11.42 -2.06
N PHE A 286 -5.49 -11.58 -1.55
CA PHE A 286 -4.35 -10.74 -1.94
C PHE A 286 -3.96 -10.93 -3.42
N VAL A 287 -3.95 -12.17 -3.93
CA VAL A 287 -3.68 -12.49 -5.34
C VAL A 287 -4.77 -11.94 -6.25
N LEU A 288 -6.05 -12.09 -5.90
CA LEU A 288 -7.14 -11.50 -6.68
C LEU A 288 -7.00 -9.98 -6.74
N PHE A 289 -6.87 -9.31 -5.57
CA PHE A 289 -6.79 -7.87 -5.47
C PHE A 289 -5.55 -7.28 -6.15
N THR A 290 -4.35 -7.72 -5.78
CA THR A 290 -3.12 -7.13 -6.31
C THR A 290 -2.70 -7.71 -7.65
N GLY A 291 -3.12 -8.94 -7.97
CA GLY A 291 -2.73 -9.64 -9.18
C GLY A 291 -3.62 -9.32 -10.36
N LEU A 292 -4.91 -9.63 -10.22
CA LEU A 292 -5.88 -9.71 -11.32
C LEU A 292 -6.76 -8.45 -11.41
N SER A 293 -7.38 -8.02 -10.32
CA SER A 293 -8.43 -7.00 -10.31
C SER A 293 -7.94 -5.58 -10.66
N ILE A 294 -6.62 -5.37 -10.66
CA ILE A 294 -5.99 -4.09 -11.03
C ILE A 294 -5.41 -4.07 -12.45
N ILE A 295 -5.58 -5.12 -13.26
CA ILE A 295 -5.20 -5.11 -14.68
C ILE A 295 -6.32 -4.36 -15.46
N PRO A 296 -6.02 -3.49 -16.44
CA PRO A 296 -7.06 -2.89 -17.25
C PRO A 296 -7.45 -3.88 -18.34
N ARG A 297 -8.73 -3.89 -18.74
CA ARG A 297 -9.26 -4.83 -19.75
C ARG A 297 -8.46 -4.78 -21.06
N GLU A 298 -8.02 -3.58 -21.45
CA GLU A 298 -7.02 -3.35 -22.48
C GLU A 298 -5.82 -2.66 -21.84
N LEU A 299 -4.65 -3.29 -21.93
CA LEU A 299 -3.40 -2.82 -21.34
C LEU A 299 -2.52 -2.27 -22.46
N THR A 300 -2.26 -0.97 -22.46
CA THR A 300 -1.37 -0.31 -23.42
C THR A 300 0.09 -0.38 -22.97
N LEU A 301 1.04 -0.13 -23.89
CA LEU A 301 2.45 -0.03 -23.52
C LEU A 301 2.71 1.13 -22.52
N GLY A 302 1.95 2.23 -22.62
CA GLY A 302 2.00 3.34 -21.66
C GLY A 302 1.58 2.92 -20.24
N ASP A 303 0.55 2.09 -20.13
CA ASP A 303 0.10 1.53 -18.85
C ASP A 303 1.16 0.58 -18.28
N CYS A 304 1.74 -0.29 -19.11
CA CYS A 304 2.87 -1.12 -18.74
C CYS A 304 4.01 -0.27 -18.16
N ILE A 305 4.51 0.73 -18.88
CA ILE A 305 5.60 1.61 -18.43
C ILE A 305 5.26 2.27 -17.09
N THR A 306 4.05 2.82 -16.95
CA THR A 306 3.59 3.48 -15.72
C THR A 306 3.59 2.51 -14.53
N ARG A 307 3.09 1.28 -14.74
CA ARG A 307 3.10 0.19 -13.75
C ARG A 307 4.51 -0.28 -13.41
N CYS A 308 5.42 -0.36 -14.39
CA CYS A 308 6.82 -0.70 -14.18
C CYS A 308 7.51 0.32 -13.26
N VAL A 309 7.33 1.62 -13.53
CA VAL A 309 7.89 2.71 -12.71
C VAL A 309 7.34 2.67 -11.29
N ALA A 310 6.02 2.46 -11.12
CA ALA A 310 5.42 2.30 -9.79
C ALA A 310 5.95 1.07 -9.03
N ALA A 311 6.06 -0.08 -9.71
CA ALA A 311 6.57 -1.32 -9.13
C ALA A 311 8.07 -1.23 -8.75
N PHE A 312 8.88 -0.51 -9.55
CA PHE A 312 10.28 -0.20 -9.25
C PHE A 312 10.39 0.77 -8.08
N TYR A 313 9.56 1.81 -8.03
CA TYR A 313 9.52 2.77 -6.92
C TYR A 313 9.20 2.10 -5.59
N LEU A 314 8.16 1.26 -5.54
CA LEU A 314 7.78 0.52 -4.33
C LEU A 314 8.93 -0.36 -3.83
N ARG A 315 9.53 -1.17 -4.72
CA ARG A 315 10.68 -2.03 -4.37
C ARG A 315 11.90 -1.23 -3.93
N LYS A 316 12.26 -0.15 -4.63
CA LYS A 316 13.47 0.62 -4.32
C LYS A 316 13.32 1.50 -3.08
N ARG A 317 12.16 2.11 -2.86
CA ARG A 317 11.96 3.13 -1.82
C ARG A 317 11.10 2.70 -0.62
N SER A 318 10.05 1.89 -0.77
CA SER A 318 9.24 1.48 0.39
C SER A 318 9.91 0.33 1.14
N ARG A 319 10.44 0.65 2.34
CA ARG A 319 11.02 -0.33 3.26
C ARG A 319 9.96 -1.33 3.73
N SER A 320 8.78 -0.83 4.12
CA SER A 320 7.69 -1.65 4.64
C SER A 320 7.10 -2.57 3.56
N PHE A 321 7.05 -2.14 2.30
CA PHE A 321 6.68 -3.00 1.18
C PHE A 321 7.64 -4.18 1.06
N ARG A 322 8.96 -3.94 1.03
CA ARG A 322 9.97 -5.03 0.97
C ARG A 322 9.86 -5.99 2.15
N GLU A 323 9.88 -5.49 3.39
CA GLU A 323 9.80 -6.30 4.62
C GLU A 323 8.49 -7.09 4.76
N TRP A 324 7.45 -6.70 4.01
CA TRP A 324 6.21 -7.46 3.92
C TRP A 324 6.24 -8.48 2.79
N VAL A 325 6.69 -8.10 1.58
CA VAL A 325 6.84 -9.01 0.43
C VAL A 325 7.77 -10.17 0.76
N GLU A 326 8.87 -9.92 1.48
CA GLU A 326 9.77 -10.95 2.04
C GLU A 326 9.03 -12.01 2.87
N LYS A 327 7.93 -11.64 3.56
CA LYS A 327 7.11 -12.56 4.39
C LYS A 327 6.03 -13.30 3.61
N ILE A 328 5.75 -12.88 2.38
CA ILE A 328 4.72 -13.47 1.51
C ILE A 328 5.28 -13.89 0.15
N GLU A 329 6.59 -14.18 0.06
CA GLU A 329 7.29 -14.37 -1.22
C GLU A 329 6.60 -15.38 -2.13
N GLY A 330 6.20 -16.55 -1.62
CA GLY A 330 5.50 -17.56 -2.42
C GLY A 330 4.16 -17.08 -3.00
N VAL A 331 3.41 -16.26 -2.24
CA VAL A 331 2.14 -15.68 -2.69
C VAL A 331 2.38 -14.56 -3.70
N HIS A 332 3.42 -13.74 -3.49
CA HIS A 332 3.83 -12.72 -4.45
C HIS A 332 4.32 -13.35 -5.76
N LEU A 333 5.09 -14.43 -5.69
CA LEU A 333 5.53 -15.20 -6.85
C LEU A 333 4.34 -15.81 -7.61
N LEU A 334 3.35 -16.37 -6.91
CA LEU A 334 2.09 -16.83 -7.51
C LEU A 334 1.37 -15.69 -8.27
N THR A 335 1.35 -14.47 -7.71
CA THR A 335 0.83 -13.29 -8.41
C THR A 335 1.59 -12.99 -9.72
N TRP A 336 2.91 -13.16 -9.76
CA TRP A 336 3.70 -13.01 -11.00
C TRP A 336 3.45 -14.14 -11.99
N ILE A 337 3.34 -15.40 -11.53
CA ILE A 337 3.03 -16.55 -12.37
C ILE A 337 1.67 -16.38 -13.05
N LEU A 338 0.63 -15.98 -12.30
CA LEU A 338 -0.71 -15.75 -12.86
C LEU A 338 -0.74 -14.60 -13.88
N ARG A 339 0.03 -13.53 -13.65
CA ARG A 339 0.19 -12.44 -14.62
C ARG A 339 0.95 -12.87 -15.87
N ALA A 340 1.98 -13.71 -15.73
CA ALA A 340 2.69 -14.28 -16.86
C ALA A 340 1.78 -15.23 -17.65
N ALA A 341 0.97 -16.04 -16.99
CA ALA A 341 -0.03 -16.90 -17.62
C ALA A 341 -1.07 -16.08 -18.41
N LEU A 342 -1.62 -15.01 -17.82
CA LEU A 342 -2.53 -14.10 -18.53
C LEU A 342 -1.89 -13.46 -19.77
N LEU A 343 -0.64 -13.00 -19.65
CA LEU A 343 0.12 -12.44 -20.76
C LEU A 343 0.32 -13.48 -21.87
N SER A 344 0.71 -14.70 -21.51
CA SER A 344 0.86 -15.81 -22.46
C SER A 344 -0.44 -16.18 -23.16
N THR A 345 -1.56 -16.26 -22.43
CA THR A 345 -2.88 -16.54 -23.01
C THR A 345 -3.31 -15.44 -23.98
N ALA A 346 -3.08 -14.17 -23.63
CA ALA A 346 -3.41 -13.04 -24.49
C ALA A 346 -2.51 -12.97 -25.74
N CYS A 347 -1.20 -13.20 -25.60
CA CYS A 347 -0.27 -13.31 -26.72
C CYS A 347 -0.63 -14.48 -27.64
N TYR A 348 -0.99 -15.65 -27.09
CA TYR A 348 -1.45 -16.81 -27.86
C TYR A 348 -2.75 -16.52 -28.62
N GLY A 349 -3.71 -15.82 -27.99
CA GLY A 349 -4.92 -15.33 -28.65
C GLY A 349 -4.58 -14.43 -29.85
N ALA A 350 -3.72 -13.43 -29.63
CA ALA A 350 -3.28 -12.52 -30.70
C ALA A 350 -2.59 -13.26 -31.87
N LEU A 351 -1.77 -14.28 -31.60
CA LEU A 351 -1.15 -15.11 -32.64
C LEU A 351 -2.19 -15.89 -33.46
N ARG A 352 -3.25 -16.42 -32.83
CA ARG A 352 -4.33 -17.13 -33.53
C ARG A 352 -5.15 -16.21 -34.44
N GLU A 353 -5.19 -14.92 -34.15
CA GLU A 353 -5.87 -13.89 -34.95
C GLU A 353 -4.97 -13.30 -36.06
N ASN A 354 -3.97 -14.06 -36.54
CA ASN A 354 -2.94 -13.63 -37.50
C ASN A 354 -2.03 -12.49 -36.99
N GLY A 355 -1.83 -12.39 -35.68
CA GLY A 355 -0.94 -11.39 -35.07
C GLY A 355 0.55 -11.60 -35.36
N ASP A 356 1.32 -10.51 -35.29
CA ASP A 356 2.76 -10.51 -35.55
C ASP A 356 3.57 -11.23 -34.44
N ILE A 357 4.25 -12.31 -34.83
CA ILE A 357 5.17 -13.07 -33.96
C ILE A 357 6.28 -12.17 -33.40
N ARG A 358 6.78 -11.19 -34.18
CA ARG A 358 7.82 -10.26 -33.72
C ARG A 358 7.30 -9.38 -32.59
N ALA A 359 6.09 -8.83 -32.72
CA ALA A 359 5.45 -8.07 -31.65
C ALA A 359 5.31 -8.91 -30.37
N VAL A 360 4.87 -10.17 -30.46
CA VAL A 360 4.78 -11.08 -29.31
C VAL A 360 6.15 -11.36 -28.68
N ALA A 361 7.18 -11.59 -29.48
CA ALA A 361 8.55 -11.75 -28.99
C ALA A 361 9.06 -10.51 -28.24
N TRP A 362 8.80 -9.30 -28.76
CA TRP A 362 9.13 -8.04 -28.08
C TRP A 362 8.38 -7.87 -26.75
N ILE A 363 7.11 -8.29 -26.67
CA ILE A 363 6.32 -8.24 -25.44
C ILE A 363 6.93 -9.15 -24.36
N PHE A 364 7.29 -10.39 -24.71
CA PHE A 364 7.95 -11.30 -23.77
C PHE A 364 9.36 -10.82 -23.37
N LEU A 365 10.15 -10.28 -24.31
CA LEU A 365 11.46 -9.70 -23.99
C LEU A 365 11.34 -8.49 -23.06
N GLY A 366 10.33 -7.63 -23.25
CA GLY A 366 10.02 -6.53 -22.35
C GLY A 366 9.61 -7.00 -20.95
N ALA A 367 8.77 -8.04 -20.86
CA ALA A 367 8.35 -8.63 -19.59
C ALA A 367 9.52 -9.30 -18.83
N ALA A 368 10.39 -10.03 -19.53
CA ALA A 368 11.60 -10.62 -18.96
C ALA A 368 12.59 -9.56 -18.49
N SER A 369 12.81 -8.52 -19.31
CA SER A 369 13.67 -7.37 -18.98
C SER A 369 13.15 -6.63 -17.74
N LEU A 370 11.84 -6.43 -17.63
CA LEU A 370 11.19 -5.87 -16.44
C LEU A 370 11.44 -6.74 -15.20
N ALA A 371 11.24 -8.05 -15.29
CA ALA A 371 11.49 -8.97 -14.17
C ALA A 371 12.95 -8.88 -13.69
N GLY A 372 13.90 -8.82 -14.62
CA GLY A 372 15.31 -8.57 -14.33
C GLY A 372 15.56 -7.25 -13.61
N ILE A 373 15.04 -6.13 -14.13
CA ILE A 373 15.18 -4.79 -13.51
C ILE A 373 14.60 -4.77 -12.08
N LEU A 374 13.45 -5.42 -11.86
CA LEU A 374 12.82 -5.47 -10.54
C LEU A 374 13.62 -6.34 -9.56
N ARG A 375 14.18 -7.47 -10.00
CA ARG A 375 15.10 -8.29 -9.17
C ARG A 375 16.41 -7.57 -8.86
N LEU A 376 16.99 -6.84 -9.81
CA LEU A 376 18.17 -5.99 -9.56
C LEU A 376 17.86 -4.88 -8.55
N ALA A 377 16.68 -4.27 -8.61
CA ALA A 377 16.25 -3.25 -7.65
C ALA A 377 16.03 -3.80 -6.22
N GLU A 378 15.60 -5.06 -6.09
CA GLU A 378 15.54 -5.79 -4.81
C GLU A 378 16.95 -6.04 -4.26
N ALA A 379 17.84 -6.65 -5.06
CA ALA A 379 19.21 -6.97 -4.66
C ALA A 379 20.04 -5.71 -4.28
N ASP A 380 19.86 -4.59 -4.98
CA ASP A 380 20.49 -3.32 -4.63
C ASP A 380 20.01 -2.77 -3.27
N ALA A 381 18.73 -2.96 -2.94
CA ALA A 381 18.17 -2.54 -1.67
C ALA A 381 18.70 -3.41 -0.50
N GLU A 382 18.88 -4.70 -0.72
CA GLU A 382 19.51 -5.64 0.21
C GLU A 382 20.99 -5.30 0.44
N ARG A 383 21.76 -5.08 -0.62
CA ARG A 383 23.17 -4.65 -0.55
C ARG A 383 23.32 -3.35 0.26
N ARG A 384 22.39 -2.40 0.12
CA ARG A 384 22.35 -1.16 0.92
C ARG A 384 22.05 -1.46 2.40
N ARG A 385 21.08 -2.32 2.72
CA ARG A 385 20.80 -2.76 4.10
C ARG A 385 22.01 -3.45 4.74
N ALA A 386 22.68 -4.35 4.02
CA ALA A 386 23.88 -5.04 4.51
C ALA A 386 24.99 -4.06 4.88
N ARG A 387 25.24 -3.04 4.03
CA ARG A 387 26.21 -1.96 4.32
C ARG A 387 25.84 -1.11 5.54
N THR A 388 24.55 -0.79 5.75
CA THR A 388 24.12 -0.01 6.92
C THR A 388 24.09 -0.81 8.23
N ASN A 389 23.99 -2.14 8.13
CA ASN A 389 23.94 -3.05 9.29
C ASN A 389 25.31 -3.61 9.69
N VAL A 390 26.41 -3.21 9.04
CA VAL A 390 27.77 -3.57 9.50
C VAL A 390 27.94 -3.06 10.94
N PRO A 391 28.23 -3.94 11.91
CA PRO A 391 28.22 -3.56 13.31
C PRO A 391 29.29 -2.51 13.60
N ARG A 392 28.85 -1.40 14.21
CA ARG A 392 29.67 -0.25 14.62
C ARG A 392 30.80 -0.61 15.60
N ALA A 393 30.84 -1.85 16.09
CA ALA A 393 31.88 -2.44 16.92
C ALA A 393 33.27 -2.36 16.28
N ARG A 394 33.40 -2.65 14.98
CA ARG A 394 34.72 -2.63 14.30
C ARG A 394 35.31 -1.22 14.12
N ARG A 395 34.52 -0.16 14.35
CA ARG A 395 35.02 1.22 14.31
C ARG A 395 35.49 1.75 15.67
N LYS A 396 35.46 0.92 16.72
CA LYS A 396 36.08 1.21 18.03
C LYS A 396 37.41 0.48 18.25
N SER A 397 37.65 -0.67 17.59
CA SER A 397 38.95 -1.34 17.60
C SER A 397 40.01 -0.46 16.93
N ASP A 398 39.70 0.04 15.74
CA ASP A 398 40.67 0.69 14.86
C ASP A 398 41.01 2.12 15.32
N SER A 399 40.20 2.71 16.20
CA SER A 399 40.48 3.97 16.90
C SER A 399 41.22 3.78 18.23
N ALA A 400 41.27 2.56 18.77
CA ALA A 400 42.02 2.23 19.98
C ALA A 400 43.47 1.84 19.67
N SER A 401 43.72 1.26 18.50
CA SER A 401 45.06 0.90 18.02
C SER A 401 45.89 2.08 17.48
N SER A 402 45.33 3.29 17.39
CA SER A 402 45.99 4.47 16.82
C SER A 402 46.52 5.46 17.87
N LEU A 403 46.53 5.07 19.16
CA LEU A 403 46.86 5.94 20.29
C LEU A 403 48.03 5.42 21.16
N CYS A 404 48.72 4.37 20.73
CA CYS A 404 49.89 3.81 21.44
C CYS A 404 51.24 4.13 20.77
N ASP A 405 51.27 4.51 19.48
CA ASP A 405 52.52 4.76 18.74
C ASP A 405 52.94 6.24 18.78
N ALA A 406 53.23 6.74 19.99
CA ALA A 406 53.83 8.06 20.20
C ALA A 406 54.60 8.15 21.54
N ALA A 407 55.62 7.31 21.72
CA ALA A 407 56.63 7.45 22.78
C ALA A 407 58.04 7.41 22.16
N PRO A 408 58.90 8.42 22.37
CA PRO A 408 60.26 8.44 21.83
C PRO A 408 61.21 7.53 22.62
N ALA A 409 62.24 7.02 21.95
CA ALA A 409 63.22 6.09 22.51
C ALA A 409 64.47 6.77 23.09
N THR A 410 64.96 6.24 24.20
CA THR A 410 66.37 6.21 24.68
C THR A 410 66.47 5.06 25.71
N CYS A 411 67.27 4.01 25.45
CA CYS A 411 68.58 3.74 26.11
C CYS A 411 68.42 3.37 27.60
N ASP A 412 68.75 2.16 28.09
CA ASP A 412 70.06 1.47 28.01
C ASP A 412 70.02 -0.06 28.25
N ASP A 413 71.21 -0.67 28.12
CA ASP A 413 71.64 -2.08 28.19
C ASP A 413 71.03 -3.03 29.25
N VAL A 414 70.96 -4.33 28.91
CA VAL A 414 71.93 -5.37 29.34
C VAL A 414 71.61 -6.72 28.66
N ALA A 415 72.66 -7.47 28.31
CA ALA A 415 72.62 -8.69 27.50
C ALA A 415 72.33 -9.98 28.28
N VAL A 416 71.90 -11.05 27.58
CA VAL A 416 72.66 -12.30 27.30
C VAL A 416 71.70 -13.37 26.73
N PRO A 417 72.10 -14.16 25.70
CA PRO A 417 71.22 -15.11 25.01
C PRO A 417 71.40 -16.58 25.44
N THR A 418 70.44 -17.45 25.10
CA THR A 418 70.63 -18.91 24.94
C THR A 418 69.73 -19.47 23.82
N ASP A 419 70.18 -20.59 23.24
CA ASP A 419 69.86 -21.07 21.89
C ASP A 419 68.54 -21.87 21.69
N PRO A 420 68.11 -22.07 20.42
CA PRO A 420 67.10 -23.05 19.98
C PRO A 420 67.67 -24.51 20.01
N PRO A 421 67.00 -25.62 19.57
CA PRO A 421 65.76 -25.75 18.76
C PRO A 421 64.77 -26.81 19.37
N GLU A 422 63.92 -27.63 18.70
CA GLU A 422 63.66 -27.96 17.28
C GLU A 422 62.21 -28.48 17.03
N ARG A 423 61.86 -28.62 15.74
CA ARG A 423 60.82 -29.45 15.08
C ARG A 423 59.78 -30.23 15.92
N ALA A 424 58.50 -30.05 15.55
CA ALA A 424 57.53 -31.16 15.50
C ALA A 424 56.60 -31.03 14.26
N HIS A 425 56.31 -32.17 13.61
CA HIS A 425 55.62 -32.25 12.31
C HIS A 425 54.10 -32.49 12.41
N ALA A 426 53.37 -31.93 11.44
CA ALA A 426 52.24 -32.52 10.69
C ALA A 426 51.03 -33.20 11.39
N ARG A 427 49.81 -32.87 10.93
CA ARG A 427 48.99 -33.74 10.02
C ARG A 427 47.56 -33.18 9.81
N ARG A 428 47.04 -33.31 8.57
CA ARG A 428 45.60 -33.47 8.27
C ARG A 428 45.27 -34.99 8.37
N PRO A 429 44.02 -35.46 8.61
CA PRO A 429 43.03 -35.59 7.52
C PRO A 429 41.52 -35.55 7.92
N HIS A 430 40.68 -35.79 6.90
CA HIS A 430 39.21 -35.88 6.84
C HIS A 430 38.46 -36.73 7.88
N CYS A 431 37.20 -36.34 8.15
CA CYS A 431 35.96 -37.17 8.26
C CYS A 431 34.76 -36.25 8.68
N ARG A 432 33.46 -36.57 8.52
CA ARG A 432 32.69 -37.47 7.61
C ARG A 432 31.20 -37.02 7.66
N SER A 433 30.42 -37.41 6.66
CA SER A 433 28.94 -37.58 6.64
C SER A 433 28.05 -37.18 7.83
N SER A 434 26.97 -36.44 7.53
CA SER A 434 25.59 -36.75 7.95
C SER A 434 24.63 -36.22 6.88
#